data_AF-T1C3S7-F1
#
_entry.id   AF-T1C3S7-F1
#
_cell.length_a   1.000
_cell.length_b   1.000
_cell.length_c   1.000
_cell.angle_alpha   90.00
_cell.angle_beta   90.00
_cell.angle_gamma   90.00
#
_symmetry.space_group_name_H-M   'P 1'
#
loop_
_entity.id
_entity.type
_entity.pdbx_description
1 polymer ?
#
loop_
_entity_poly.entity_id
_entity_poly.type
_entity_poly.pdbx_seq_one_letter_code
_entity_poly.pdbx_strand_id
1 'polypeptide(L)'
;MKYLHSMIRVRDLDAALKFFCAGLGLKETRRRDYPEGRFTLVFLAADENPEAEVELTHNWGATEDYGSARNFGHLAFRVDDIYATCAHLQAMGVTINRPPRDGHMAFVRSPD
;
A
#
# COMPACT_ATOMS: atom_id res chain seq x y z
N MET A 1 3.94 -5.77 25.28
CA MET A 1 3.56 -4.85 24.18
C MET A 1 3.65 -5.61 22.87
N LYS A 2 2.67 -5.47 21.96
CA LYS A 2 2.63 -6.13 20.65
C LYS A 2 2.48 -5.07 19.57
N TYR A 3 3.36 -5.08 18.56
CA TYR A 3 3.19 -4.26 17.36
C TYR A 3 2.10 -4.87 16.48
N LEU A 4 1.21 -4.04 15.92
CA LEU A 4 0.03 -4.54 15.21
C LEU A 4 0.07 -4.22 13.72
N HIS A 5 0.28 -2.97 13.34
CA HIS A 5 0.23 -2.54 11.94
C HIS A 5 0.98 -1.22 11.71
N SER A 6 1.27 -0.94 10.45
CA SER A 6 1.63 0.40 9.95
C SER A 6 0.42 1.01 9.26
N MET A 7 0.03 2.23 9.65
CA MET A 7 -1.12 2.92 9.04
C MET A 7 -0.67 4.00 8.05
N ILE A 8 -1.31 4.05 6.90
CA ILE A 8 -1.23 5.14 5.93
C ILE A 8 -2.62 5.64 5.57
N ARG A 9 -2.73 6.95 5.32
CA ARG A 9 -3.96 7.55 4.79
C ARG A 9 -3.96 7.47 3.28
N VAL A 10 -5.12 7.17 2.70
CA VAL A 10 -5.31 7.09 1.25
C VAL A 10 -6.49 7.97 0.82
N ARG A 11 -6.32 8.69 -0.31
CA ARG A 11 -7.38 9.58 -0.83
C ARG A 11 -8.39 8.83 -1.68
N ASP A 12 -7.93 7.84 -2.43
CA ASP A 12 -8.75 6.99 -3.28
C ASP A 12 -8.54 5.53 -2.85
N LEU A 13 -9.56 4.96 -2.20
CA LEU A 13 -9.49 3.61 -1.68
C LEU A 13 -9.40 2.56 -2.80
N ASP A 14 -10.09 2.77 -3.92
CA ASP A 14 -10.08 1.82 -5.03
C ASP A 14 -8.73 1.81 -5.74
N ALA A 15 -8.13 2.99 -5.95
CA ALA A 15 -6.78 3.09 -6.48
C ALA A 15 -5.75 2.43 -5.55
N ALA A 16 -5.87 2.63 -4.24
CA ALA A 16 -5.00 1.99 -3.26
C ALA A 16 -5.15 0.47 -3.27
N LEU A 17 -6.37 -0.05 -3.28
CA LEU A 17 -6.64 -1.49 -3.35
C LEU A 17 -6.14 -2.10 -4.67
N LYS A 18 -6.29 -1.39 -5.79
CA LYS A 18 -5.71 -1.83 -7.07
C LYS A 18 -4.19 -1.94 -6.96
N PHE A 19 -3.51 -0.97 -6.36
CA PHE A 19 -2.06 -1.01 -6.18
C PHE A 19 -1.62 -2.14 -5.23
N PHE A 20 -2.17 -2.19 -4.02
CA PHE A 20 -1.73 -3.13 -2.99
C PHE A 20 -2.19 -4.57 -3.25
N CYS A 21 -3.44 -4.77 -3.68
CA CYS A 21 -3.98 -6.11 -3.89
C CYS A 21 -3.69 -6.63 -5.29
N ALA A 22 -4.09 -5.92 -6.35
CA ALA A 22 -3.87 -6.40 -7.72
C ALA A 22 -2.41 -6.22 -8.19
N GLY A 23 -1.70 -5.21 -7.66
CA GLY A 23 -0.30 -4.94 -8.01
C GLY A 23 0.70 -5.75 -7.18
N LEU A 24 0.61 -5.65 -5.84
CA LEU A 24 1.54 -6.32 -4.93
C LEU A 24 1.05 -7.69 -4.40
N GLY A 25 -0.20 -8.07 -4.67
CA GLY A 25 -0.74 -9.36 -4.23
C GLY A 25 -1.18 -9.41 -2.76
N LEU A 26 -1.25 -8.27 -2.06
CA LEU A 26 -1.74 -8.25 -0.67
C LEU A 26 -3.23 -8.62 -0.61
N LYS A 27 -3.62 -9.26 0.48
CA LYS A 27 -5.02 -9.64 0.72
C LYS A 27 -5.64 -8.75 1.78
N GLU A 28 -6.89 -8.38 1.55
CA GLU A 28 -7.71 -7.75 2.56
C GLU A 28 -7.99 -8.75 3.69
N THR A 29 -7.51 -8.45 4.89
CA THR A 29 -7.70 -9.27 6.09
C THR A 29 -8.91 -8.81 6.89
N ARG A 30 -9.21 -7.50 6.87
CA ARG A 30 -10.30 -6.89 7.61
C ARG A 30 -10.69 -5.54 7.01
N ARG A 31 -11.99 -5.24 7.00
CA ARG A 31 -12.53 -3.92 6.68
C ARG A 31 -13.55 -3.49 7.73
N ARG A 32 -13.56 -2.20 8.04
CA ARG A 32 -14.53 -1.58 8.95
C ARG A 32 -14.89 -0.18 8.47
N ASP A 33 -16.18 0.08 8.36
CA ASP A 33 -16.72 1.39 8.07
C ASP A 33 -17.19 2.05 9.37
N TYR A 34 -16.95 3.36 9.48
CA TYR A 34 -17.37 4.19 10.60
C TYR A 34 -18.20 5.34 10.04
N PRO A 35 -19.50 5.14 9.74
CA PRO A 35 -20.33 6.15 9.10
C PRO A 35 -20.45 7.46 9.88
N GLU A 36 -20.55 7.38 11.21
CA GLU A 36 -20.61 8.54 12.10
C GLU A 36 -19.34 9.39 12.03
N GLY A 37 -18.17 8.73 11.91
CA GLY A 37 -16.87 9.38 11.72
C GLY A 37 -16.53 9.69 10.27
N ARG A 38 -17.31 9.17 9.31
CA ARG A 38 -17.10 9.27 7.86
C ARG A 38 -15.73 8.78 7.39
N PHE A 39 -15.34 7.57 7.79
CA PHE A 39 -14.13 6.94 7.28
C PHE A 39 -14.25 5.40 7.19
N THR A 40 -13.39 4.81 6.36
CA THR A 40 -13.20 3.36 6.21
C THR A 40 -11.77 2.99 6.60
N LEU A 41 -11.62 1.90 7.33
CA LEU A 41 -10.35 1.23 7.59
C LEU A 41 -10.29 -0.08 6.81
N VAL A 42 -9.20 -0.31 6.08
CA VAL A 42 -8.93 -1.59 5.41
C VAL A 42 -7.55 -2.08 5.82
N PHE A 43 -7.46 -3.32 6.27
CA PHE A 43 -6.22 -3.97 6.68
C PHE A 43 -5.80 -4.95 5.59
N LEU A 44 -4.55 -4.84 5.16
CA LEU A 44 -3.96 -5.63 4.09
C LEU A 44 -2.73 -6.36 4.61
N ALA A 45 -2.53 -7.62 4.20
CA ALA A 45 -1.34 -8.37 4.56
C ALA A 45 -0.85 -9.26 3.39
N ALA A 46 0.43 -9.61 3.43
CA ALA A 46 1.00 -10.60 2.52
C ALA A 46 0.70 -12.01 3.04
N ASP A 47 0.50 -12.97 2.14
CA ASP A 47 0.23 -14.37 2.53
C ASP A 47 1.35 -14.96 3.40
N GLU A 48 2.60 -14.59 3.15
CA GLU A 48 3.77 -15.06 3.91
C GLU A 48 3.84 -14.49 5.34
N ASN A 49 3.14 -13.39 5.64
CA ASN A 49 3.20 -12.71 6.94
C ASN A 49 1.87 -12.00 7.23
N PRO A 50 0.80 -12.76 7.55
CA PRO A 50 -0.53 -12.23 7.77
C PRO A 50 -0.64 -11.35 9.04
N GLU A 51 0.33 -11.42 9.95
CA GLU A 51 0.37 -10.62 11.18
C GLU A 51 0.96 -9.21 11.00
N ALA A 52 1.66 -8.93 9.91
CA ALA A 52 2.23 -7.63 9.59
C ALA A 52 1.31 -6.83 8.65
N GLU A 53 0.26 -6.22 9.23
CA GLU A 53 -0.76 -5.53 8.46
C GLU A 53 -0.34 -4.10 8.04
N VAL A 54 -0.73 -3.72 6.83
CA VAL A 54 -0.85 -2.32 6.40
C VAL A 54 -2.29 -1.90 6.62
N GLU A 55 -2.51 -0.88 7.44
CA GLU A 55 -3.82 -0.25 7.60
C GLU A 55 -3.95 0.92 6.63
N LEU A 56 -4.96 0.88 5.77
CA LEU A 56 -5.40 1.99 4.95
C LEU A 56 -6.54 2.72 5.66
N THR A 57 -6.35 4.00 5.94
CA THR A 57 -7.43 4.88 6.41
C THR A 57 -7.91 5.78 5.27
N HIS A 58 -9.17 5.62 4.87
CA HIS A 58 -9.82 6.45 3.86
C HIS A 58 -10.91 7.33 4.49
N ASN A 59 -10.75 8.66 4.43
CA ASN A 59 -11.73 9.62 4.94
C ASN A 59 -12.69 10.05 3.81
N TRP A 60 -13.99 9.89 4.03
CA TRP A 60 -15.00 10.03 2.97
C TRP A 60 -15.22 11.49 2.57
N GLY A 61 -14.85 11.81 1.33
CA GLY A 61 -14.97 13.16 0.77
C GLY A 61 -13.90 14.13 1.26
N ALA A 62 -12.80 13.63 1.83
CA ALA A 62 -11.66 14.47 2.19
C ALA A 62 -11.00 15.04 0.92
N THR A 63 -10.72 16.34 0.94
CA THR A 63 -9.96 17.07 -0.09
C THR A 63 -8.56 17.46 0.40
N GLU A 64 -8.17 16.96 1.56
CA GLU A 64 -6.87 17.25 2.18
C GLU A 64 -5.74 16.67 1.34
N ASP A 65 -4.69 17.48 1.14
CA ASP A 65 -3.41 16.97 0.67
C ASP A 65 -2.61 16.49 1.86
N TYR A 66 -2.46 15.17 1.99
CA TYR A 66 -1.69 14.56 3.09
C TYR A 66 -0.19 14.88 3.01
N GLY A 67 0.28 15.43 1.88
CA GLY A 67 1.67 15.82 1.67
C GLY A 67 2.65 14.64 1.79
N SER A 68 3.95 14.96 1.77
CA SER A 68 5.01 13.97 2.02
C SER A 68 5.69 14.23 3.35
N ALA A 69 5.53 13.32 4.32
CA ALA A 69 6.20 13.42 5.60
C ALA A 69 7.62 12.82 5.50
N ARG A 70 8.67 13.61 5.76
CA ARG A 70 10.08 13.17 5.64
C ARG A 70 10.51 12.13 6.68
N ASN A 71 9.70 11.90 7.70
CA ASN A 71 9.96 10.92 8.76
C ASN A 71 9.46 9.50 8.39
N PHE A 72 8.51 9.37 7.46
CA PHE A 72 8.05 8.08 7.00
C PHE A 72 8.86 7.65 5.78
N GLY A 73 9.65 6.58 5.93
CA GLY A 73 10.56 6.11 4.89
C GLY A 73 9.85 5.32 3.79
N HIS A 74 9.43 4.11 4.11
CA HIS A 74 8.78 3.19 3.17
C HIS A 74 8.19 1.99 3.91
N LEU A 75 7.31 1.27 3.22
CA LEU A 75 7.00 -0.12 3.50
C LEU A 75 7.86 -1.00 2.60
N ALA A 76 8.31 -2.16 3.11
CA ALA A 76 9.16 -3.07 2.35
C ALA A 76 8.50 -4.43 2.22
N PHE A 77 8.47 -4.95 0.99
CA PHE A 77 7.98 -6.28 0.65
C PHE A 77 9.07 -7.03 -0.12
N ARG A 78 9.19 -8.32 0.16
CA ARG A 78 10.00 -9.24 -0.63
C ARG A 78 9.07 -9.90 -1.66
N VAL A 79 9.58 -10.09 -2.86
CA VAL A 79 8.89 -10.77 -3.96
C VAL A 79 9.84 -11.79 -4.58
N ASP A 80 9.29 -12.79 -5.27
CA ASP A 80 10.10 -13.85 -5.88
C ASP A 80 10.94 -13.34 -7.06
N ASP A 81 10.37 -12.47 -7.90
CA ASP A 81 11.03 -11.87 -9.06
C ASP A 81 10.73 -10.38 -9.16
N ILE A 82 11.73 -9.56 -8.80
CA ILE A 82 11.58 -8.10 -8.79
C ILE A 82 11.39 -7.50 -10.18
N TYR A 83 11.94 -8.12 -11.23
CA TYR A 83 11.79 -7.62 -12.59
C TYR A 83 10.37 -7.91 -13.10
N ALA A 84 9.87 -9.12 -12.87
CA ALA A 84 8.50 -9.47 -13.21
C ALA A 84 7.49 -8.61 -12.44
N THR A 85 7.68 -8.40 -11.14
CA THR A 85 6.82 -7.51 -10.35
C THR A 85 6.86 -6.07 -10.87
N CYS A 86 8.04 -5.53 -11.17
CA CYS A 86 8.13 -4.17 -11.73
C CYS A 86 7.43 -4.04 -13.09
N ALA A 87 7.58 -5.02 -13.97
CA ALA A 87 6.93 -5.04 -15.27
C ALA A 87 5.40 -5.11 -15.14
N HIS A 88 4.89 -5.94 -14.24
CA HIS A 88 3.45 -6.02 -13.91
C HIS A 88 2.91 -4.68 -13.40
N LEU A 89 3.59 -4.09 -12.43
CA LEU A 89 3.22 -2.78 -11.87
C LEU A 89 3.23 -1.69 -12.97
N GLN A 90 4.24 -1.66 -13.83
CA GLN A 90 4.30 -0.73 -14.97
C GLN A 90 3.13 -0.92 -15.94
N ALA A 91 2.77 -2.17 -16.26
CA ALA A 91 1.61 -2.47 -17.12
C ALA A 91 0.28 -1.99 -16.50
N MET A 92 0.21 -1.91 -15.16
CA MET A 92 -0.92 -1.33 -14.44
C MET A 92 -0.90 0.21 -14.37
N GLY A 93 0.14 0.85 -14.90
CA GLY A 93 0.33 2.31 -14.87
C GLY A 93 1.06 2.83 -13.63
N VAL A 94 1.67 1.97 -12.82
CA VAL A 94 2.42 2.37 -11.63
C VAL A 94 3.79 2.93 -12.03
N THR A 95 4.18 4.04 -11.41
CA THR A 95 5.50 4.64 -11.61
C THR A 95 6.57 3.90 -10.81
N ILE A 96 7.63 3.47 -11.51
CA ILE A 96 8.82 2.87 -10.90
C ILE A 96 9.88 3.96 -10.72
N ASN A 97 9.96 4.54 -9.53
CA ASN A 97 10.88 5.63 -9.20
C ASN A 97 12.35 5.19 -9.25
N ARG A 98 12.62 3.96 -8.81
CA ARG A 98 13.95 3.35 -8.90
C ARG A 98 13.80 1.92 -9.41
N PRO A 99 14.09 1.66 -10.69
CA PRO A 99 14.03 0.29 -11.21
C PRO A 99 15.11 -0.59 -10.56
N PRO A 100 14.92 -1.92 -10.57
CA PRO A 100 15.93 -2.85 -10.12
C PRO A 100 17.20 -2.71 -10.97
N ARG A 101 18.34 -2.48 -10.32
CA ARG A 101 19.65 -2.38 -10.99
C ARG A 101 20.46 -3.67 -10.87
N ASP A 102 20.46 -4.23 -9.66
CA ASP A 102 21.25 -5.43 -9.33
C ASP A 102 20.34 -6.62 -8.97
N GLY A 103 19.04 -6.54 -9.32
CA GLY A 103 18.04 -7.56 -8.98
C GLY A 103 17.61 -7.61 -7.51
N HIS A 104 18.13 -6.74 -6.65
CA HIS A 104 17.88 -6.80 -5.20
C HIS A 104 16.78 -5.87 -4.69
N MET A 105 16.56 -4.72 -5.35
CA MET A 105 15.70 -3.67 -4.80
C MET A 105 15.19 -2.73 -5.88
N ALA A 106 13.92 -2.33 -5.74
CA ALA A 106 13.25 -1.32 -6.54
C ALA A 106 12.41 -0.43 -5.61
N PHE A 107 12.18 0.82 -6.02
CA PHE A 107 11.20 1.69 -5.36
C PHE A 107 10.11 2.06 -6.35
N VAL A 108 8.87 1.91 -5.89
CA VAL A 108 7.65 2.27 -6.60
C VAL A 108 6.84 3.21 -5.72
N ARG A 109 6.02 4.06 -6.34
CA ARG A 109 5.12 4.97 -5.60
C ARG A 109 3.70 4.43 -5.63
N SER A 110 3.07 4.36 -4.47
CA SER A 110 1.61 4.17 -4.36
C SER A 110 0.87 5.37 -5.00
N PRO A 111 -0.45 5.29 -5.23
CA PRO A 111 -1.21 6.39 -5.84
C PRO A 111 -1.15 7.73 -5.08
N ASP A 112 -0.98 7.68 -3.75
CA ASP A 112 -0.83 8.87 -2.89
C ASP A 112 0.63 9.34 -2.75
#